data_AF-A0A258QIT2-F1
#
_entry.id   AF-A0A258QIT2-F1
#
_cell.length_a   1.000
_cell.length_b   1.000
_cell.length_c   1.000
_cell.angle_alpha   90.00
_cell.angle_beta   90.00
_cell.angle_gamma   90.00
#
_symmetry.space_group_name_H-M   'P 1'
#
loop_
_entity.id
_entity.type
_entity.pdbx_description
1 polymer ?
#
loop_
_entity_poly.entity_id
_entity_poly.type
_entity_poly.pdbx_seq_one_letter_code
_entity_poly.pdbx_strand_id
1 'polypeptide(L)' 'EKIQALEQAAQARGLVLSPDVLPWLLNRFYRDMSNLMALIDALDAYSLETKRAVTLPLVRELLQPK' A
#
# COMPACT_ATOMS: atom_id res chain seq x y z
N GLU A 1 -2.68 -13.56 -9.16
CA GLU A 1 -3.84 -12.72 -9.54
C GLU A 1 -4.00 -11.46 -8.67
N LYS A 2 -4.31 -11.56 -7.36
CA LYS A 2 -4.54 -10.36 -6.52
C LYS A 2 -3.37 -9.37 -6.44
N ILE A 3 -2.14 -9.85 -6.26
CA ILE A 3 -0.93 -9.01 -6.22
C ILE A 3 -0.79 -8.21 -7.50
N GLN A 4 -0.92 -8.86 -8.66
CA GLN A 4 -0.82 -8.19 -9.95
C GLN A 4 -1.91 -7.14 -10.15
N ALA A 5 -3.15 -7.40 -9.73
CA ALA A 5 -4.22 -6.41 -9.81
C ALA A 5 -3.91 -5.16 -8.96
N LEU A 6 -3.36 -5.34 -7.76
CA LEU A 6 -2.95 -4.24 -6.89
C LEU A 6 -1.73 -3.48 -7.44
N GLU A 7 -0.76 -4.19 -8.01
CA GLU A 7 0.42 -3.60 -8.63
C GLU A 7 0.03 -2.77 -9.87
N GLN A 8 -0.87 -3.28 -10.70
CA GLN A 8 -1.42 -2.55 -11.84
C GLN A 8 -2.23 -1.33 -11.39
N ALA A 9 -3.05 -1.45 -10.35
CA ALA A 9 -3.80 -0.33 -9.79
C ALA A 9 -2.88 0.77 -9.24
N ALA A 10 -1.77 0.38 -8.61
CA ALA A 10 -0.76 1.31 -8.14
C ALA A 10 -0.02 2.01 -9.29
N GLN A 11 0.43 1.25 -10.28
CA GLN A 11 1.07 1.83 -11.46
C GLN A 11 0.14 2.79 -12.21
N ALA A 12 -1.15 2.45 -12.33
CA ALA A 12 -2.16 3.32 -12.93
C ALA A 12 -2.35 4.65 -12.18
N ARG A 13 -2.04 4.68 -10.86
CA ARG A 13 -2.06 5.89 -10.02
C ARG A 13 -0.70 6.63 -9.99
N GLY A 14 0.33 6.12 -10.67
CA GLY A 14 1.69 6.66 -10.59
C GLY A 14 2.40 6.35 -9.28
N LEU A 15 1.87 5.40 -8.52
CA LEU A 15 2.37 4.97 -7.22
C LEU A 15 3.51 3.97 -7.39
N VAL A 16 4.68 4.29 -6.84
CA VAL A 16 5.82 3.37 -6.78
C VAL A 16 5.72 2.56 -5.48
N LEU A 17 5.12 1.37 -5.56
CA LEU A 17 5.15 0.40 -4.47
C LEU A 17 6.40 -0.47 -4.55
N SER A 18 7.01 -0.71 -3.40
CA SER A 18 8.00 -1.77 -3.26
C SER A 18 7.36 -3.16 -3.37
N PRO A 19 8.04 -4.12 -4.01
CA PRO A 19 7.49 -5.46 -4.26
C PRO A 19 7.15 -6.24 -2.99
N ASP A 20 7.78 -5.90 -1.85
CA ASP A 20 7.50 -6.49 -0.54
C ASP A 20 6.25 -5.94 0.17
N VAL A 21 5.72 -4.79 -0.25
CA VAL A 21 4.58 -4.16 0.43
C VAL A 21 3.29 -4.91 0.18
N LEU A 22 2.99 -5.24 -1.08
CA LEU A 22 1.78 -5.98 -1.46
C LEU A 22 1.66 -7.35 -0.78
N PRO A 23 2.68 -8.23 -0.80
CA PRO A 23 2.60 -9.53 -0.12
C PRO A 23 2.47 -9.36 1.40
N TRP A 24 3.12 -8.36 2.01
CA TRP A 24 2.99 -8.09 3.44
C TRP A 24 1.58 -7.62 3.81
N LEU A 25 1.02 -6.69 3.04
CA LEU A 25 -0.35 -6.20 3.21
C LEU A 25 -1.38 -7.31 3.05
N LEU A 26 -1.22 -8.15 2.03
CA LEU A 26 -2.10 -9.30 1.79
C LEU A 26 -1.99 -10.35 2.89
N ASN A 27 -0.79 -10.58 3.44
CA ASN A 27 -0.62 -11.50 4.57
C ASN A 27 -1.33 -10.97 5.82
N ARG A 28 -1.24 -9.66 6.08
CA ARG A 28 -1.79 -9.03 7.28
C ARG A 28 -3.30 -8.74 7.23
N PHE A 29 -3.84 -8.40 6.06
CA PHE A 29 -5.23 -7.98 5.87
C PHE A 29 -6.02 -8.91 4.94
N TYR A 30 -5.60 -10.17 4.81
CA TYR A 30 -6.14 -11.16 3.87
C TYR A 30 -7.69 -11.27 3.85
N ARG A 31 -8.35 -10.96 4.98
CA ARG A 31 -9.79 -11.14 5.17
C ARG A 31 -10.64 -9.89 4.89
N ASP A 32 -10.03 -8.72 4.72
CA ASP A 32 -10.76 -7.45 4.62
C ASP A 32 -10.33 -6.66 3.40
N MET A 33 -10.88 -7.02 2.25
CA MET A 33 -10.56 -6.41 0.96
C MET A 33 -10.92 -4.92 0.91
N SER A 34 -12.00 -4.52 1.60
CA SER A 34 -12.38 -3.10 1.76
C SER A 34 -11.35 -2.32 2.57
N ASN A 35 -10.82 -2.91 3.65
CA ASN A 35 -9.83 -2.28 4.50
C ASN A 35 -8.47 -2.19 3.80
N LEU A 36 -8.13 -3.21 2.99
CA LEU A 36 -6.94 -3.20 2.14
C LEU A 36 -6.98 -2.03 1.14
N MET A 37 -8.13 -1.82 0.48
CA MET A 37 -8.32 -0.71 -0.47
C MET A 37 -8.20 0.65 0.22
N ALA A 38 -8.84 0.83 1.38
CA ALA A 38 -8.72 2.06 2.16
C ALA A 38 -7.28 2.34 2.62
N LEU A 39 -6.54 1.29 2.98
CA LEU A 39 -5.14 1.40 3.37
C LEU A 39 -4.24 1.76 2.17
N ILE A 40 -4.47 1.17 1.00
CA ILE A 40 -3.77 1.55 -0.24
C ILE A 40 -4.03 3.03 -0.57
N ASP A 41 -5.26 3.51 -0.40
CA ASP A 41 -5.64 4.90 -0.65
C ASP A 41 -4.98 5.87 0.35
N ALA A 42 -4.92 5.50 1.64
CA ALA A 42 -4.20 6.27 2.64
C ALA A 42 -2.68 6.30 2.37
N LEU A 43 -2.11 5.18 1.90
CA LEU A 43 -0.71 5.10 1.50
C LEU A 43 -0.42 5.94 0.26
N ASP A 44 -1.35 6.01 -0.70
CA ASP A 44 -1.29 6.87 -1.88
C ASP A 44 -1.17 8.34 -1.47
N ALA A 45 -2.11 8.80 -0.65
CA ALA A 45 -2.13 10.17 -0.14
C ALA A 45 -0.83 10.49 0.61
N TYR A 46 -0.42 9.63 1.54
CA TYR A 46 0.78 9.85 2.35
C TYR A 46 2.08 9.81 1.53
N SER A 47 2.15 8.91 0.54
CA SER A 47 3.26 8.84 -0.43
C SER A 47 3.36 10.12 -1.25
N LEU A 48 2.23 10.66 -1.67
CA LEU A 48 2.16 11.89 -2.46
C LEU A 48 2.52 13.13 -1.63
N GLU A 49 2.05 13.20 -0.38
CA GLU A 49 2.42 14.25 0.58
C GLU A 49 3.91 14.24 0.90
N THR A 50 4.48 13.06 1.16
CA THR A 50 5.90 12.91 1.51
C THR A 50 6.83 12.85 0.29
N LYS A 51 6.27 12.73 -0.92
CA LYS A 51 6.99 12.48 -2.19
C LYS A 51 7.96 11.29 -2.07
N ARG A 52 7.56 10.23 -1.37
CA ARG A 52 8.37 9.03 -1.13
C ARG A 52 7.68 7.80 -1.67
N ALA A 53 8.47 6.83 -2.16
CA ALA A 53 7.94 5.54 -2.55
C ALA A 53 7.24 4.84 -1.37
N VAL A 54 6.14 4.13 -1.66
CA VAL A 54 5.44 3.32 -0.67
C VAL A 54 6.28 2.08 -0.38
N THR A 55 6.87 2.07 0.81
CA THR A 55 7.75 1.02 1.31
C THR A 55 7.21 0.46 2.63
N LEU A 56 7.65 -0.72 3.03
CA LEU A 56 7.27 -1.31 4.31
C LEU A 56 7.45 -0.38 5.52
N PRO A 57 8.56 0.37 5.68
CA PRO A 57 8.69 1.31 6.79
C PRO A 57 7.60 2.41 6.75
N LEU A 58 7.29 2.97 5.57
CA LEU A 58 6.23 3.98 5.42
C LEU A 58 4.86 3.43 5.85
N VAL A 59 4.56 2.20 5.44
CA VAL A 59 3.31 1.50 5.79
C VAL A 59 3.24 1.26 7.29
N ARG A 60 4.36 0.90 7.91
CA ARG A 60 4.45 0.69 9.36
C ARG A 60 4.28 2.00 10.13
N GLU A 61 4.83 3.12 9.64
CA GLU A 61 4.62 4.44 10.22
C GLU A 61 3.14 4.85 10.19
N LEU A 62 2.44 4.61 9.07
CA LEU A 62 1.01 4.90 8.94
C LEU A 62 0.15 4.02 9.86
N LEU A 63 0.49 2.73 10.00
CA LEU A 63 -0.27 1.76 10.81
C LEU A 63 0.06 1.80 12.30
N GLN A 64 1.21 2.36 12.67
CA GLN A 64 1.62 2.55 14.06
C GLN A 64 1.95 4.04 14.27
N PRO A 65 0.92 4.91 14.28
CA PRO A 65 1.14 6.28 14.72
C PRO A 65 1.63 6.23 16.18
N LYS A 66 2.78 6.86 16.43
CA LYS A 66 3.35 7.01 17.78
C LYS A 66 2.42 7.82 18.67
#